data_AF-A0A660U9K0-F1
#
_entry.id   AF-A0A660U9K0-F1
#
_cell.length_a   1.000
_cell.length_b   1.000
_cell.length_c   1.000
_cell.angle_alpha   90.00
_cell.angle_beta   90.00
_cell.angle_gamma   90.00
#
_symmetry.space_group_name_H-M   'P 1'
#
loop_
_entity.id
_entity.type
_entity.pdbx_description
1 polymer ?
#
loop_
_entity_poly.entity_id
_entity_poly.type
_entity_poly.pdbx_seq_one_letter_code
_entity_poly.pdbx_strand_id
1 'polypeptide(L)' 'MKAFCSWSGGKDSCLACYRAMREGLEICRLLNMLSEDGSRARSHGLRAEVLMAQ' A
#
# COMPACT_ATOMS: atom_id res chain seq x y z
N MET A 1 16.18 -9.18 -2.04
CA MET A 1 15.90 -8.74 -0.65
C MET A 1 14.40 -8.63 -0.49
N LYS A 2 13.84 -9.10 0.63
CA LYS A 2 12.41 -8.97 0.92
C LYS A 2 12.10 -7.58 1.48
N ALA A 3 11.02 -6.98 1.01
CA ALA A 3 10.57 -5.67 1.47
C ALA A 3 9.04 -5.59 1.51
N PHE A 4 8.53 -4.55 2.19
CA PHE A 4 7.14 -4.13 2.09
C PHE A 4 7.07 -2.81 1.33
N CYS A 5 5.96 -2.56 0.64
CA CYS A 5 5.69 -1.26 0.05
C CYS A 5 4.79 -0.46 1.00
N SER A 6 5.17 0.79 1.28
CA SER A 6 4.27 1.76 1.91
C SER A 6 3.15 2.09 0.92
N TRP A 7 1.92 1.72 1.26
CA TRP A 7 0.81 1.61 0.33
C TRP A 7 -0.35 2.50 0.75
N SER A 8 -0.70 3.49 -0.07
CA SER A 8 -1.89 4.34 0.16
C SER A 8 -3.10 3.91 -0.67
N GLY A 9 -2.91 2.96 -1.61
CA GLY A 9 -3.86 2.63 -2.66
C GLY A 9 -3.92 3.62 -3.81
N GLY A 10 -3.03 4.63 -3.82
CA GLY A 10 -2.95 5.65 -4.86
C GLY A 10 -1.93 5.32 -5.95
N LYS A 11 -1.97 6.10 -7.04
CA LYS A 11 -1.07 5.98 -8.19
C LYS A 11 0.42 6.06 -7.80
N ASP A 12 0.75 6.89 -6.82
CA ASP A 12 2.13 7.17 -6.44
C ASP A 12 2.76 5.99 -5.67
N SER A 13 2.00 5.38 -4.73
CA SER A 13 2.44 4.13 -4.07
C SER A 13 2.49 2.96 -5.05
N CYS A 14 1.57 2.91 -6.02
CA CYS A 14 1.60 1.90 -7.09
C CYS A 14 2.86 2.01 -7.94
N LEU A 15 3.22 3.22 -8.38
CA LEU A 15 4.44 3.44 -9.16
C LEU A 15 5.71 3.12 -8.35
N ALA A 16 5.75 3.46 -7.06
CA ALA A 16 6.87 3.12 -6.18
C ALA A 16 7.02 1.60 -6.01
N CYS A 17 5.91 0.88 -5.78
CA CYS A 17 5.89 -0.58 -5.71
C CYS A 17 6.41 -1.21 -7.01
N TYR A 18 5.91 -0.75 -8.15
CA TYR A 18 6.32 -1.23 -9.46
C TYR A 18 7.83 -1.02 -9.71
N ARG A 19 8.36 0.17 -9.41
CA ARG A 19 9.80 0.46 -9.54
C ARG A 19 10.65 -0.44 -8.65
N ALA A 20 10.25 -0.63 -7.39
CA ALA A 20 10.95 -1.51 -6.48
C ALA A 20 11.00 -2.97 -6.99
N MET A 21 9.88 -3.47 -7.51
CA MET A 21 9.84 -4.80 -8.15
C MET A 21 10.75 -4.88 -9.38
N ARG A 22 10.77 -3.84 -10.22
CA ARG A 22 11.64 -3.74 -11.40
C ARG A 22 13.13 -3.70 -11.06
N GLU A 23 13.48 -3.21 -9.87
CA GLU A 23 14.84 -3.16 -9.34
C GLU A 23 15.25 -4.47 -8.60
N GLY A 24 14.38 -5.48 -8.59
CA GLY A 24 14.69 -6.80 -8.03
C GLY A 24 14.36 -6.96 -6.54
N LEU A 25 13.59 -6.03 -5.96
CA LEU A 25 13.04 -6.22 -4.62
C LEU A 25 11.83 -7.16 -4.67
N GLU A 26 11.82 -8.14 -3.77
CA GLU A 26 10.66 -8.99 -3.56
C GLU A 26 9.69 -8.26 -2.61
N ILE A 27 8.72 -7.56 -3.18
CA ILE A 27 7.68 -6.88 -2.40
C ILE A 27 6.67 -7.93 -1.93
N CYS A 28 6.80 -8.37 -0.69
CA CYS A 28 5.97 -9.44 -0.14
C CYS A 28 4.67 -8.93 0.48
N ARG A 29 4.60 -7.64 0.83
CA ARG A 29 3.49 -7.05 1.61
C ARG A 29 3.25 -5.60 1.21
N LEU A 30 2.00 -5.17 1.30
CA LEU A 30 1.57 -3.78 1.20
C LEU A 30 1.16 -3.31 2.60
N LEU A 31 1.71 -2.18 3.05
CA LEU A 31 1.45 -1.63 4.38
C LEU A 31 0.65 -0.33 4.28
N ASN A 32 -0.54 -0.29 4.87
CA ASN A 32 -1.37 0.92 4.99
C ASN A 32 -1.61 1.27 6.46
N MET A 33 -1.87 2.55 6.74
CA MET A 33 -2.27 3.04 8.04
C MET A 33 -3.77 3.41 8.02
N LEU A 34 -4.55 2.76 8.87
CA LEU A 34 -5.98 3.00 9.01
C LEU A 34 -6.27 4.00 10.16
N SER A 35 -7.48 4.56 10.16
CA SER A 35 -8.05 5.29 11.30
C SER A 35 -8.16 4.39 12.53
N GLU A 36 -8.34 4.99 13.71
CA GLU A 36 -8.42 4.25 14.97
C GLU A 36 -9.57 3.24 14.99
N ASP A 37 -10.68 3.57 14.32
CA ASP A 37 -11.82 2.68 14.12
C ASP A 37 -11.61 1.62 13.03
N GLY A 38 -10.45 1.64 12.35
CA GLY A 38 -10.08 0.73 11.28
C GLY A 38 -10.88 0.88 9.98
N SER A 39 -11.80 1.84 9.89
CA SER A 39 -12.76 1.90 8.78
C SER A 39 -12.17 2.53 7.51
N ARG A 40 -11.18 3.42 7.65
CA ARG A 40 -10.65 4.22 6.54
C ARG A 40 -9.13 4.39 6.59
N ALA A 41 -8.52 4.55 5.42
CA ALA A 41 -7.12 4.89 5.26
C ALA A 41 -6.83 6.31 5.77
N ARG A 42 -5.74 6.50 6.52
CA ARG A 42 -5.30 7.82 7.02
C ARG A 42 -4.82 8.76 5.91
N SER A 43 -4.44 8.22 4.75
CA SER A 43 -3.90 9.02 3.65
C SER A 43 -5.00 9.81 2.92
N HIS A 44 -6.01 9.11 2.39
CA HIS A 44 -7.06 9.70 1.54
C HIS A 44 -8.47 9.27 1.92
N GLY A 45 -8.66 8.67 3.11
CA GLY A 45 -9.99 8.27 3.57
C GLY A 45 -10.66 7.17 2.74
N LEU A 46 -9.88 6.40 1.98
CA LEU A 46 -10.35 5.19 1.30
C LEU A 46 -10.90 4.21 2.33
N ARG A 47 -12.01 3.54 2.04
CA ARG A 47 -12.52 2.49 2.92
C ARG A 47 -11.51 1.34 2.99
N ALA A 48 -11.35 0.74 4.17
CA ALA A 48 -10.42 -0.38 4.36
C ALA A 48 -10.70 -1.52 3.38
N GLU A 49 -11.98 -1.80 3.07
CA GLU A 49 -12.35 -2.85 2.12
C GLU A 49 -11.80 -2.60 0.69
N VAL A 50 -11.66 -1.34 0.29
CA VAL A 50 -11.09 -1.01 -1.04
C VAL A 50 -9.60 -1.28 -1.07
N LEU A 51 -8.89 -1.05 0.04
CA LEU A 51 -7.47 -1.39 0.15
C LEU A 51 -7.24 -2.91 0.19
N MET A 52 -8.13 -3.65 0.85
CA MET A 52 -8.04 -5.12 0.94
C MET A 52 -8.36 -5.83 -0.39
N ALA A 53 -9.03 -5.14 -1.32
CA ALA A 53 -9.35 -5.68 -2.64
C ALA A 53 -8.23 -5.50 -3.69
N GLN A 54 -7.12 -4.83 -3.33
CA GLN A 54 -5.96 -4.62 -4.19
C GLN A 54 -4.93 -5.73 -3.99
#